data_AF-A0A7X7Q6I7-F1
#
_entry.id   AF-A0A7X7Q6I7-F1
#
_cell.length_a   1.000
_cell.length_b   1.000
_cell.length_c   1.000
_cell.angle_alpha   90.00
_cell.angle_beta   90.00
_cell.angle_gamma   90.00
#
_symmetry.space_group_name_H-M   'P 1'
#
loop_
_entity.id
_entity.type
_entity.pdbx_description
1 polymer ?
#
loop_
_entity_poly.entity_id
_entity_poly.type
_entity_poly.pdbx_seq_one_letter_code
_entity_poly.pdbx_strand_id
1 'polypeptide(L)'
;MFGIDAVELVLIVVVAILLFGPDKMPEYSRKAARIFVYLKNIANNTQSTLRDQLGPEYSDLELKDLNPKAFIAKHLSQEVAAIEEAKREIEEMKATLTDATKEVEGEVSDAQTDAKTLMKTKSGRPGKDEQQADGEPGVYVAAPFDVDAT
;
A
#
# COMPACT_ATOMS: atom_id res chain seq x y z
N MET A 1 -16.55 17.59 23.04
CA MET A 1 -17.28 16.40 22.53
C MET A 1 -18.00 15.60 23.62
N PHE A 2 -17.94 15.98 24.90
CA PHE A 2 -18.84 15.43 25.94
C PHE A 2 -19.37 16.61 26.76
N GLY A 3 -20.57 17.09 26.44
CA GLY A 3 -21.20 18.21 27.15
C GLY A 3 -21.91 17.73 28.40
N ILE A 4 -21.15 17.16 29.34
CA ILE A 4 -21.66 16.53 30.57
C ILE A 4 -21.55 17.53 31.72
N ASP A 5 -22.67 17.84 32.38
CA ASP A 5 -22.69 18.64 33.60
C ASP A 5 -22.35 17.80 34.85
N ALA A 6 -21.99 18.47 35.96
CA ALA A 6 -21.69 17.83 37.23
C ALA A 6 -22.83 16.93 37.73
N VAL A 7 -24.09 17.32 37.50
CA VAL A 7 -25.27 16.51 37.87
C VAL A 7 -25.36 15.23 37.03
N GLU A 8 -25.11 15.33 35.73
CA GLU A 8 -25.13 14.19 34.81
C GLU A 8 -23.98 13.21 35.09
N LEU A 9 -22.81 13.72 35.46
CA LEU A 9 -21.69 12.89 35.92
C LEU A 9 -22.04 12.08 37.16
N VAL A 10 -22.74 12.67 38.14
CA VAL A 10 -23.25 11.93 39.31
C VAL A 10 -24.26 10.86 38.89
N LEU A 11 -25.19 11.18 37.98
CA LEU A 11 -26.16 10.20 37.46
C LEU A 11 -25.46 9.00 36.81
N ILE A 12 -24.44 9.24 35.97
CA ILE A 12 -23.63 8.18 35.33
C ILE A 12 -22.93 7.31 36.38
N VAL A 13 -22.37 7.91 37.43
CA VAL A 13 -21.72 7.17 38.52
C VAL A 13 -22.73 6.29 39.27
N VAL A 14 -23.93 6.78 39.56
CA VAL A 14 -24.99 5.97 40.19
C VAL A 14 -25.40 4.81 39.29
N VAL A 15 -25.63 5.05 37.99
CA VAL A 15 -25.97 3.99 37.02
C VAL A 15 -24.86 2.93 36.95
N ALA A 16 -23.60 3.34 36.90
CA ALA A 16 -22.47 2.41 36.90
C ALA A 16 -22.39 1.58 38.21
N ILE A 17 -22.62 2.22 39.36
CA ILE A 17 -22.69 1.52 40.66
C ILE A 17 -23.84 0.51 40.71
N LEU A 18 -24.99 0.80 40.10
CA LEU A 18 -26.12 -0.14 40.02
C LEU A 18 -25.84 -1.32 39.07
N LEU A 19 -25.18 -1.07 37.92
CA LEU A 19 -24.86 -2.10 36.93
C LEU A 19 -23.76 -3.07 37.40
N PHE A 20 -22.69 -2.55 38.02
CA PHE A 20 -21.54 -3.35 38.45
C PHE A 20 -21.58 -3.76 39.93
N GLY A 21 -22.40 -3.09 40.75
CA GLY A 21 -22.48 -3.26 42.19
C GLY A 21 -21.54 -2.31 42.96
N PRO A 22 -22.00 -1.75 44.10
CA PRO A 22 -21.20 -0.81 44.91
C PRO A 22 -19.93 -1.42 45.49
N ASP A 23 -19.91 -2.74 45.72
CA ASP A 23 -18.74 -3.44 46.27
C ASP A 23 -17.64 -3.66 45.23
N LYS A 24 -18.01 -3.77 43.95
CA LYS A 24 -17.10 -4.13 42.86
C LYS A 24 -16.44 -2.93 42.20
N MET A 25 -17.14 -1.81 42.08
CA MET A 25 -16.59 -0.57 41.53
C MET A 25 -15.27 -0.15 42.24
N PRO A 26 -15.19 -0.06 43.59
CA PRO A 26 -13.94 0.24 44.29
C PRO A 26 -12.85 -0.82 44.11
N GLU A 27 -13.23 -2.10 43.99
CA GLU A 27 -12.29 -3.22 43.79
C GLU A 27 -11.60 -3.10 42.41
N TYR A 28 -12.38 -2.84 41.35
CA TYR A 28 -11.86 -2.64 39.99
C TYR A 28 -11.07 -1.34 39.85
N SER A 29 -11.57 -0.22 40.41
CA SER A 29 -10.85 1.06 40.39
C SER A 29 -9.47 0.95 41.06
N ARG A 30 -9.35 0.22 42.18
CA ARG A 30 -8.06 -0.04 42.86
C ARG A 30 -7.13 -0.96 42.05
N LYS A 31 -7.66 -1.88 41.23
CA LYS A 31 -6.85 -2.70 40.31
C LYS A 31 -6.31 -1.82 39.17
N ALA A 32 -7.17 -1.04 38.52
CA ALA A 32 -6.79 -0.10 37.47
C ALA A 32 -5.77 0.95 37.96
N ALA A 33 -5.99 1.55 39.14
CA ALA A 33 -5.08 2.52 39.74
C ALA A 33 -3.68 1.94 39.99
N ARG A 34 -3.57 0.68 40.45
CA ARG A 34 -2.27 0.00 40.61
C ARG A 34 -1.55 -0.19 39.27
N ILE A 35 -2.26 -0.59 38.23
CA ILE A 35 -1.70 -0.72 36.87
C ILE A 35 -1.23 0.64 36.36
N PHE A 36 -2.04 1.69 36.52
CA PHE A 36 -1.69 3.06 36.12
C PHE A 36 -0.46 3.59 36.85
N VAL A 37 -0.38 3.43 38.18
CA VAL A 37 0.79 3.84 38.98
C VAL A 37 2.03 3.03 38.59
N TYR A 38 1.90 1.73 38.35
CA TYR A 38 2.99 0.89 37.89
C TYR A 38 3.51 1.34 36.51
N LEU A 39 2.61 1.62 35.57
CA LEU A 39 2.96 2.07 34.21
C LEU A 39 3.60 3.48 34.23
N LYS A 40 3.08 4.39 35.06
CA LYS A 40 3.70 5.70 35.34
C LYS A 40 5.11 5.55 35.91
N ASN A 41 5.31 4.63 36.85
CA ASN A 41 6.62 4.39 37.44
C ASN A 41 7.60 3.78 36.43
N ILE A 42 7.16 2.87 35.54
CA ILE A 42 7.97 2.38 34.43
C ILE A 42 8.39 3.55 33.52
N ALA A 43 7.44 4.35 33.06
CA ALA A 43 7.74 5.49 32.17
C ALA A 43 8.80 6.43 32.77
N ASN A 44 8.67 6.77 34.05
CA ASN A 44 9.63 7.63 34.76
C ASN A 44 11.00 6.95 34.97
N ASN A 45 11.03 5.67 35.33
CA ASN A 45 12.27 4.95 35.66
C ASN A 45 13.06 4.55 34.41
N THR A 46 12.37 4.21 33.31
CA THR A 46 12.98 3.99 32.00
C THR A 46 13.60 5.29 31.50
N GLN A 47 12.93 6.45 31.66
CA GLN A 47 13.52 7.74 31.31
C GLN A 47 14.83 8.03 32.08
N SER A 48 14.89 7.75 33.39
CA SER A 48 16.15 7.94 34.13
C SER A 48 17.24 6.97 33.67
N THR A 49 16.90 5.69 33.49
CA THR A 49 17.87 4.64 33.12
C THR A 49 18.45 4.86 31.71
N LEU A 50 17.63 5.29 30.75
CA LEU A 50 18.08 5.65 29.40
C LEU A 50 18.96 6.90 29.42
N ARG A 51 18.60 7.92 30.20
CA ARG A 51 19.42 9.14 30.37
C ARG A 51 20.78 8.83 31.00
N ASP A 52 20.80 7.97 32.01
CA ASP A 52 22.00 7.66 32.78
C ASP A 52 22.95 6.68 32.04
N GLN A 53 22.46 5.89 31.06
CA GLN A 53 23.28 4.93 30.30
C GLN A 53 23.57 5.32 28.84
N LEU A 54 22.77 6.17 28.19
CA LEU A 54 22.96 6.54 26.78
C LEU A 54 23.39 8.00 26.56
N GLY A 55 23.48 8.80 27.63
CA GLY A 55 24.01 10.17 27.57
C GLY A 55 23.03 11.20 26.99
N PRO A 56 23.45 12.48 26.93
CA PRO A 56 22.56 13.61 26.66
C PRO A 56 21.93 13.60 25.25
N GLU A 57 22.53 12.90 24.29
CA GLU A 57 22.02 12.74 22.90
C GLU A 57 20.57 12.21 22.83
N TYR A 58 20.12 11.44 23.82
CA TYR A 58 18.76 10.88 23.88
C TYR A 58 17.77 11.75 24.67
N SER A 59 18.19 12.93 25.15
CA SER A 59 17.32 13.87 25.88
C SER A 59 16.24 14.48 24.98
N ASP A 60 16.51 14.62 23.69
CA ASP A 60 15.61 15.21 22.68
C ASP A 60 14.55 14.23 22.16
N LEU A 61 14.61 12.96 22.56
CA LEU A 61 13.45 12.07 22.54
C LEU A 61 12.58 12.35 23.78
N GLU A 62 12.11 13.58 23.93
CA GLU A 62 11.22 13.98 25.02
C GLU A 62 9.91 13.17 24.98
N LEU A 63 9.82 12.14 25.83
CA LEU A 63 8.63 11.28 25.97
C LEU A 63 7.41 12.00 26.61
N LYS A 64 7.37 13.33 26.57
CA LYS A 64 6.38 14.19 27.21
C LYS A 64 5.17 14.48 26.30
N ASP A 65 5.29 14.23 25.00
CA ASP A 65 4.20 14.33 24.00
C ASP A 65 4.15 13.09 23.09
N LEU A 66 4.06 11.91 23.71
CA LEU A 66 3.76 10.65 23.01
C LEU A 66 2.29 10.58 22.56
N ASN A 67 1.91 11.49 21.66
CA ASN A 67 0.93 11.13 20.64
C ASN A 67 1.59 10.05 19.76
N PRO A 68 1.09 8.79 19.73
CA PRO A 68 1.75 7.73 18.97
C PRO A 68 1.85 8.07 17.48
N LYS A 69 0.87 8.82 16.94
CA LYS A 69 0.92 9.40 15.60
C LYS A 69 2.09 10.37 15.38
N ALA A 70 2.45 11.18 16.37
CA ALA A 70 3.55 12.15 16.24
C ALA A 70 4.92 11.46 16.33
N PHE A 71 5.07 10.49 17.23
CA PHE A 71 6.29 9.67 17.30
C PHE A 71 6.49 8.85 16.03
N ILE A 72 5.43 8.17 15.56
CA ILE A 72 5.41 7.46 14.28
C ILE A 72 5.69 8.43 13.13
N ALA A 73 5.06 9.61 13.07
CA ALA A 73 5.33 10.59 12.01
C ALA A 73 6.77 11.12 12.03
N LYS A 74 7.42 11.26 13.20
CA LYS A 74 8.81 11.74 13.29
C LYS A 74 9.81 10.65 12.90
N HIS A 75 9.64 9.42 13.39
CA HIS A 75 10.47 8.29 12.97
C HIS A 75 10.26 7.94 11.49
N LEU A 76 8.99 7.86 11.05
CA LEU A 76 8.66 7.77 9.64
C LEU A 76 9.12 8.98 8.86
N SER A 77 9.30 10.20 9.38
CA SER A 77 9.79 11.31 8.55
C SER A 77 11.24 11.12 8.11
N GLN A 78 12.08 10.47 8.93
CA GLN A 78 13.45 10.10 8.53
C GLN A 78 13.44 8.91 7.58
N GLU A 79 12.60 7.90 7.81
CA GLU A 79 12.43 6.77 6.88
C GLU A 79 11.74 7.20 5.56
N VAL A 80 10.80 8.14 5.59
CA VAL A 80 10.08 8.66 4.42
C VAL A 80 11.00 9.53 3.59
N ALA A 81 11.90 10.33 4.17
CA ALA A 81 12.93 11.02 3.37
C ALA A 81 13.77 10.00 2.56
N ALA A 82 14.22 8.91 3.19
CA ALA A 82 14.96 7.84 2.51
C ALA A 82 14.09 7.05 1.51
N ILE A 83 12.80 6.82 1.81
CA ILE A 83 11.85 6.14 0.91
C ILE A 83 11.44 7.05 -0.25
N GLU A 84 11.41 8.37 -0.07
CA GLU A 84 11.07 9.37 -1.09
C GLU A 84 12.25 9.63 -2.04
N GLU A 85 13.48 9.63 -1.52
CA GLU A 85 14.71 9.53 -2.31
C GLU A 85 14.74 8.22 -3.12
N ALA A 86 14.55 7.07 -2.48
CA ALA A 86 14.48 5.77 -3.17
C ALA A 86 13.33 5.67 -4.17
N LYS A 87 12.17 6.29 -3.90
CA LYS A 87 11.05 6.39 -4.86
C LYS A 87 11.45 7.20 -6.10
N ARG A 88 12.17 8.30 -5.91
CA ARG A 88 12.63 9.17 -6.99
C ARG A 88 13.67 8.46 -7.87
N GLU A 89 14.62 7.74 -7.27
CA GLU A 89 15.55 6.87 -7.99
C GLU A 89 14.82 5.77 -8.78
N ILE A 90 13.84 5.09 -8.16
CA ILE A 90 13.02 4.06 -8.82
C ILE A 90 12.18 4.65 -9.97
N GLU A 91 11.67 5.88 -9.83
CA GLU A 91 10.91 6.55 -10.89
C GLU A 91 11.81 6.97 -12.06
N GLU A 92 13.04 7.42 -11.80
CA GLU A 92 14.05 7.75 -12.81
C GLU A 92 14.57 6.49 -13.54
N MET A 93 14.81 5.39 -12.81
CA MET A 93 15.08 4.07 -13.41
C MET A 93 13.89 3.59 -14.24
N LYS A 94 12.66 3.77 -13.77
CA LYS A 94 11.45 3.37 -14.51
C LYS A 94 11.28 4.21 -15.78
N ALA A 95 11.58 5.50 -15.74
CA ALA A 95 11.54 6.38 -16.89
C ALA A 95 12.56 5.94 -17.95
N THR A 96 13.83 5.75 -17.56
CA THR A 96 14.89 5.29 -18.47
C THR A 96 14.64 3.88 -19.02
N LEU A 97 14.14 2.94 -18.21
CA LEU A 97 13.70 1.62 -18.69
C LEU A 97 12.52 1.71 -19.67
N THR A 98 11.55 2.60 -19.43
CA THR A 98 10.42 2.81 -20.35
C THR A 98 10.86 3.45 -21.66
N ASP A 99 11.83 4.36 -21.62
CA ASP A 99 12.38 5.02 -22.80
C ASP A 99 13.20 4.03 -23.65
N ALA A 100 14.11 3.27 -23.02
CA ALA A 100 14.82 2.18 -23.68
C ALA A 100 13.88 1.09 -24.24
N THR A 101 12.77 0.80 -23.55
CA THR A 101 11.74 -0.12 -24.09
C THR A 101 11.08 0.46 -25.33
N LYS A 102 10.74 1.76 -25.35
CA LYS A 102 10.15 2.42 -26.52
C LYS A 102 11.12 2.56 -27.69
N GLU A 103 12.39 2.80 -27.42
CA GLU A 103 13.44 2.88 -28.44
C GLU A 103 13.60 1.50 -29.11
N VAL A 104 13.72 0.43 -28.32
CA VAL A 104 13.73 -0.95 -28.82
C VAL A 104 12.43 -1.33 -29.54
N GLU A 105 11.25 -0.91 -29.04
CA GLU A 105 9.96 -1.17 -29.70
C GLU A 105 9.85 -0.41 -31.04
N GLY A 106 10.42 0.79 -31.12
CA GLY A 106 10.59 1.56 -32.37
C GLY A 106 11.48 0.84 -33.37
N GLU A 107 12.71 0.48 -32.98
CA GLU A 107 13.65 -0.26 -33.84
C GLU A 107 13.08 -1.61 -34.30
N VAL A 108 12.35 -2.32 -33.43
CA VAL A 108 11.67 -3.59 -33.75
C VAL A 108 10.46 -3.38 -34.67
N SER A 109 9.76 -2.24 -34.60
CA SER A 109 8.69 -1.87 -35.52
C SER A 109 9.22 -1.49 -36.91
N ASP A 110 10.33 -0.74 -36.97
CA ASP A 110 10.98 -0.37 -38.22
C ASP A 110 11.59 -1.62 -38.89
N ALA A 111 12.30 -2.48 -38.13
CA ALA A 111 12.81 -3.76 -38.63
C ALA A 111 11.70 -4.70 -39.13
N GLN A 112 10.53 -4.71 -38.50
CA GLN A 112 9.36 -5.44 -39.01
C GLN A 112 8.78 -4.83 -40.30
N THR A 113 8.83 -3.50 -40.43
CA THR A 113 8.34 -2.79 -41.63
C THR A 113 9.28 -3.01 -42.82
N ASP A 114 10.59 -3.01 -42.58
CA ASP A 114 11.62 -3.37 -43.56
C ASP A 114 11.54 -4.85 -43.96
N ALA A 115 11.36 -5.78 -43.01
CA ALA A 115 11.14 -7.19 -43.33
C ALA A 115 9.87 -7.39 -44.18
N LYS A 116 8.79 -6.66 -43.88
CA LYS A 116 7.50 -6.73 -44.60
C LYS A 116 7.56 -6.14 -46.01
N THR A 117 8.35 -5.08 -46.24
CA THR A 117 8.58 -4.52 -47.58
C THR A 117 9.49 -5.41 -48.43
N LEU A 118 10.53 -6.01 -47.83
CA LEU A 118 11.39 -7.00 -48.49
C LEU A 118 10.62 -8.26 -48.91
N MET A 119 9.68 -8.75 -48.08
CA MET A 119 8.79 -9.85 -48.46
C MET A 119 7.88 -9.49 -49.64
N LYS A 120 7.32 -8.27 -49.67
CA LYS A 120 6.37 -7.83 -50.71
C LYS A 120 7.02 -7.68 -52.09
N THR A 121 8.31 -7.31 -52.14
CA THR A 121 9.04 -7.14 -53.41
C THR A 121 9.27 -8.47 -54.16
N LYS A 122 9.20 -9.62 -53.47
CA LYS A 122 9.43 -10.95 -54.06
C LYS A 122 8.21 -11.56 -54.77
N SER A 123 7.04 -10.89 -54.81
CA SER A 123 5.78 -11.46 -55.34
C SER A 123 5.39 -11.05 -56.76
N GLY A 124 6.31 -10.48 -57.55
CA GLY A 124 6.05 -10.07 -58.94
C GLY A 124 6.17 -11.20 -59.97
N ARG A 125 5.05 -11.90 -60.22
CA ARG A 125 4.54 -12.54 -61.49
C ARG A 125 5.52 -13.00 -62.62
N PRO A 126 5.21 -14.06 -63.41
CA PRO A 126 3.88 -14.26 -64.05
C PRO A 126 3.39 -15.71 -64.38
N GLY A 127 2.12 -15.80 -64.84
CA GLY A 127 1.48 -16.96 -65.51
C GLY A 127 0.73 -17.91 -64.57
N LYS A 128 -0.32 -18.69 -64.97
CA LYS A 128 -1.17 -18.84 -66.18
C LYS A 128 -2.39 -19.72 -65.75
N ASP A 129 -3.62 -19.74 -66.30
CA ASP A 129 -4.31 -18.98 -67.37
C ASP A 129 -5.78 -18.60 -66.98
N GLU A 130 -6.79 -19.39 -67.39
CA GLU A 130 -8.24 -19.09 -67.41
C GLU A 130 -9.11 -20.26 -66.91
N GLN A 131 -10.26 -19.99 -66.27
CA GLN A 131 -11.61 -20.45 -66.71
C GLN A 131 -12.75 -19.82 -65.87
N GLN A 132 -13.95 -19.76 -66.45
CA GLN A 132 -15.27 -19.44 -65.85
C GLN A 132 -15.70 -20.53 -64.81
N ALA A 133 -16.79 -20.45 -64.03
CA ALA A 133 -18.01 -19.62 -64.08
C ALA A 133 -18.73 -19.57 -62.70
N ASP A 134 -19.64 -18.60 -62.57
CA ASP A 134 -20.84 -18.47 -61.70
C ASP A 134 -21.17 -19.52 -60.61
N GLY A 135 -21.46 -19.03 -59.38
CA GLY A 135 -22.12 -19.78 -58.30
C GLY A 135 -22.05 -19.08 -56.93
N GLU A 136 -23.18 -18.89 -56.24
CA GLU A 136 -23.26 -18.17 -54.96
C GLU A 136 -22.55 -18.91 -53.80
N PRO A 137 -21.80 -18.23 -52.91
CA PRO A 137 -21.18 -18.87 -51.76
C PRO A 137 -22.21 -19.10 -50.64
N GLY A 138 -22.52 -20.37 -50.37
CA GLY A 138 -23.38 -20.79 -49.27
C GLY A 138 -22.84 -20.42 -47.88
N VAL A 139 -23.75 -20.33 -46.91
CA VAL A 139 -23.44 -19.98 -45.51
C VAL A 139 -22.68 -21.11 -44.82
N TYR A 140 -21.39 -20.91 -44.58
CA TYR A 140 -20.58 -21.80 -43.74
C TYR A 140 -20.93 -21.59 -42.26
N VAL A 141 -21.75 -22.49 -41.71
CA VAL A 141 -21.91 -22.60 -40.25
C VAL A 141 -20.73 -23.40 -39.71
N ALA A 142 -19.85 -22.74 -38.95
CA ALA A 142 -18.76 -23.41 -38.26
C ALA A 142 -19.34 -24.40 -37.21
N ALA A 143 -18.88 -25.64 -37.24
CA ALA A 143 -19.22 -26.61 -36.19
C ALA A 143 -18.64 -26.16 -34.84
N PRO A 144 -19.34 -26.39 -33.71
CA PRO A 144 -18.83 -26.03 -32.39
C PRO A 144 -17.55 -26.82 -32.06
N PHE A 145 -16.61 -26.15 -31.42
CA PHE A 145 -15.32 -26.73 -31.02
C PHE A 145 -15.53 -27.84 -29.98
N ASP A 146 -14.95 -29.01 -30.24
CA ASP A 146 -14.87 -30.12 -29.30
C ASP A 146 -13.81 -29.81 -28.23
N VAL A 147 -14.12 -30.09 -26.96
CA VAL A 147 -13.33 -29.69 -25.79
C VAL A 147 -12.52 -30.83 -25.17
N ASP A 148 -12.64 -32.06 -25.69
CA ASP A 148 -11.88 -33.22 -25.22
C ASP A 148 -10.50 -33.39 -25.93
N ALA A 149 -10.14 -32.49 -26.86
CA ALA A 149 -8.81 -32.42 -27.44
C ALA A 149 -7.86 -31.59 -26.55
N THR A 150 -7.18 -32.28 -25.63
CA THR A 150 -6.22 -31.71 -24.63
C THR A 150 -4.93 -31.17 -25.25
#